data_AF-A0AA43FTA2-F1
#
_entry.id   AF-A0AA43FTA2-F1
#
_cell.length_a   1.000
_cell.length_b   1.000
_cell.length_c   1.000
_cell.angle_alpha   90.00
_cell.angle_beta   90.00
_cell.angle_gamma   90.00
#
_symmetry.space_group_name_H-M   'P 1'
#
loop_
_entity.id
_entity.type
_entity.pdbx_description
1 polymer ?
#
loop_
_entity_poly.entity_id
_entity_poly.type
_entity_poly.pdbx_seq_one_letter_code
_entity_poly.pdbx_strand_id
1 'polypeptide(L)'
;MYFVKVRVEHAGLTEKELWDLWEKEAEAALKAKSAGKIKFLYKITGQRGVIMVVDMEHHEIEQTVHGDMPMRNIMVLEEVIPVRDYEEFAEDVKRRWKK
;
A
#
# COMPACT_ATOMS: atom_id res chain seq x y z
N MET A 1 -6.80 9.71 0.06
CA MET A 1 -5.71 8.75 0.32
C MET A 1 -6.26 7.51 1.00
N TYR A 2 -5.51 6.41 0.97
CA TYR A 2 -5.89 5.17 1.64
C TYR A 2 -4.74 4.60 2.45
N PHE A 3 -5.02 4.21 3.68
CA PHE A 3 -4.17 3.28 4.42
C PHE A 3 -4.44 1.87 3.91
N VAL A 4 -3.36 1.14 3.60
CA VAL A 4 -3.44 -0.22 3.08
C VAL A 4 -2.49 -1.11 3.87
N LYS A 5 -3.02 -2.23 4.37
CA LYS A 5 -2.26 -3.30 5.02
C LYS A 5 -2.29 -4.54 4.14
N VAL A 6 -1.11 -5.04 3.79
CA VAL A 6 -0.95 -6.20 2.91
C VAL A 6 -0.23 -7.31 3.65
N ARG A 7 -0.74 -8.53 3.53
CA ARG A 7 -0.05 -9.77 3.90
C ARG A 7 0.33 -10.54 2.63
N VAL A 8 1.51 -11.14 2.65
CA VAL A 8 2.04 -12.00 1.59
C VAL A 8 1.94 -13.45 2.03
N GLU A 9 1.16 -14.23 1.30
CA GLU A 9 1.08 -15.68 1.41
C GLU A 9 2.17 -16.33 0.55
N HIS A 10 2.52 -17.59 0.84
CA HIS A 10 3.65 -18.25 0.19
C HIS A 10 3.35 -19.69 -0.22
N ALA A 11 2.08 -20.11 -0.11
CA ALA A 11 1.70 -21.50 -0.35
C ALA A 11 2.07 -21.89 -1.78
N GLY A 12 3.01 -22.84 -1.92
CA GLY A 12 3.45 -23.37 -3.22
C GLY A 12 4.70 -22.72 -3.82
N LEU A 13 5.35 -21.76 -3.17
CA LEU A 13 6.61 -21.17 -3.63
C LEU A 13 7.82 -21.68 -2.82
N THR A 14 8.94 -21.89 -3.51
CA THR A 14 10.24 -22.05 -2.88
C THR A 14 10.71 -20.73 -2.27
N GLU A 15 11.68 -20.81 -1.34
CA GLU A 15 12.28 -19.60 -0.75
C GLU A 15 12.92 -18.70 -1.82
N LYS A 16 13.62 -19.29 -2.80
CA LYS A 16 14.25 -18.53 -3.88
C LYS A 16 13.22 -17.78 -4.72
N GLU A 17 12.14 -18.45 -5.15
CA GLU A 17 11.08 -17.81 -5.94
C GLU A 17 10.41 -16.67 -5.17
N LEU A 18 10.22 -16.86 -3.85
CA LEU A 18 9.66 -15.83 -2.99
C LEU A 18 10.58 -14.59 -2.92
N TRP A 19 11.90 -14.79 -2.80
CA TRP A 19 12.87 -13.69 -2.80
C TRP A 19 12.96 -12.98 -4.15
N ASP A 20 12.97 -13.73 -5.26
CA ASP A 20 12.99 -13.18 -6.61
C ASP A 20 11.73 -12.32 -6.89
N LEU A 21 10.58 -12.71 -6.35
CA LEU A 21 9.36 -11.90 -6.40
C LEU A 21 9.46 -10.67 -5.49
N TRP A 22 10.02 -10.80 -4.29
CA TRP A 22 10.17 -9.68 -3.35
C TRP A 22 11.07 -8.58 -3.91
N GLU A 23 12.12 -8.96 -4.63
CA GLU A 23 13.00 -8.00 -5.30
C GLU A 23 12.21 -7.18 -6.34
N LYS A 24 11.43 -7.84 -7.20
CA LYS A 24 10.59 -7.17 -8.21
C LYS A 24 9.53 -6.26 -7.58
N GLU A 25 8.88 -6.74 -6.51
CA GLU A 25 7.87 -5.98 -5.78
C GLU A 25 8.48 -4.75 -5.10
N ALA A 26 9.68 -4.90 -4.51
CA ALA A 26 10.40 -3.79 -3.89
C ALA A 26 10.76 -2.71 -4.93
N GLU A 27 11.26 -3.10 -6.11
CA GLU A 27 11.53 -2.15 -7.19
C GLU A 27 10.28 -1.42 -7.66
N ALA A 28 9.17 -2.14 -7.87
CA ALA A 28 7.90 -1.56 -8.29
C ALA A 28 7.36 -0.57 -7.24
N ALA A 29 7.38 -0.96 -5.97
CA ALA A 29 6.93 -0.11 -4.86
C ALA A 29 7.79 1.14 -4.70
N LEU A 30 9.12 1.03 -4.86
CA LEU A 30 10.02 2.20 -4.80
C LEU A 30 9.81 3.16 -5.98
N LYS A 31 9.52 2.64 -7.18
CA LYS A 31 9.14 3.47 -8.34
C LYS A 31 7.82 4.20 -8.08
N ALA A 32 6.80 3.50 -7.59
CA ALA A 32 5.50 4.10 -7.25
C ALA A 32 5.62 5.16 -6.14
N LYS A 33 6.47 4.93 -5.14
CA LYS A 33 6.79 5.91 -4.10
C LYS A 33 7.46 7.15 -4.68
N SER A 34 8.45 6.96 -5.55
CA SER A 34 9.14 8.08 -6.24
C SER A 34 8.19 8.88 -7.14
N ALA A 35 7.18 8.23 -7.70
CA ALA A 35 6.12 8.86 -8.50
C ALA A 35 5.02 9.55 -7.66
N GLY A 36 5.10 9.50 -6.32
CA GLY A 36 4.15 10.15 -5.41
C GLY A 36 2.85 9.38 -5.19
N LYS A 37 2.66 8.22 -5.83
CA LYS A 37 1.49 7.33 -5.66
C LYS A 37 1.47 6.67 -4.29
N ILE A 38 2.65 6.38 -3.73
CA ILE A 38 2.81 5.90 -2.35
C ILE A 38 3.46 7.02 -1.52
N LYS A 39 2.74 7.57 -0.53
CA LYS A 39 3.26 8.61 0.36
C LYS A 39 4.15 8.01 1.44
N PHE A 40 3.69 6.92 2.04
CA PHE A 40 4.39 6.19 3.08
C PHE A 40 4.39 4.70 2.78
N LEU A 41 5.52 4.03 3.01
CA LEU A 41 5.70 2.60 2.79
C LEU A 41 6.61 2.04 3.88
N TYR A 42 6.13 1.04 4.59
CA TYR A 42 6.87 0.38 5.66
C TYR A 42 6.78 -1.13 5.56
N LYS A 43 7.92 -1.77 5.80
CA LYS A 43 7.99 -3.22 6.03
C LYS A 43 7.54 -3.51 7.46
N ILE A 44 6.60 -4.45 7.62
CA ILE A 44 6.26 -4.94 8.96
C ILE A 44 7.38 -5.89 9.43
N THR A 45 8.11 -5.51 10.47
CA THR A 45 9.24 -6.30 10.99
C THR A 45 8.77 -7.67 11.47
N GLY A 46 9.44 -8.74 11.01
CA GLY A 46 9.14 -10.12 11.41
C GLY A 46 7.88 -10.73 10.79
N GLN A 47 7.13 -9.99 9.96
CA GLN A 47 5.94 -10.50 9.28
C GLN A 47 6.15 -10.50 7.76
N ARG A 48 5.41 -11.32 7.01
CA ARG A 48 5.39 -11.24 5.54
C ARG A 48 4.30 -10.28 5.11
N GLY A 49 4.60 -8.99 5.19
CA GLY A 49 3.62 -7.93 4.88
C GLY A 49 4.21 -6.54 4.92
N VAL A 50 3.45 -5.59 4.38
CA VAL A 50 3.76 -4.16 4.32
C VAL A 50 2.53 -3.35 4.74
N ILE A 51 2.78 -2.14 5.24
CA ILE A 51 1.76 -1.12 5.39
C ILE A 51 2.14 0.09 4.55
N MET A 52 1.15 0.75 3.97
CA MET A 52 1.38 1.92 3.15
C MET A 52 0.22 2.92 3.24
N VAL A 53 0.54 4.17 2.90
CA VAL A 53 -0.45 5.19 2.61
C VAL A 53 -0.30 5.55 1.14
N VAL A 54 -1.37 5.37 0.38
CA VAL A 54 -1.42 5.62 -1.06
C VAL A 54 -2.29 6.82 -1.39
N ASP A 55 -1.88 7.56 -2.40
CA ASP A 55 -2.58 8.70 -2.97
C ASP A 55 -2.99 8.36 -4.40
N MET A 56 -4.06 7.58 -4.47
CA MET A 56 -4.59 6.94 -5.67
C MET A 56 -6.11 6.91 -5.58
N GLU A 57 -6.77 6.98 -6.72
CA GLU A 57 -8.21 6.80 -6.82
C GLU A 57 -8.61 5.33 -6.61
N HIS A 58 -9.86 5.09 -6.18
CA HIS A 58 -10.37 3.74 -5.94
C HIS A 58 -10.12 2.78 -7.13
N HIS A 59 -10.36 3.23 -8.36
CA HIS A 59 -10.16 2.42 -9.56
C HIS A 59 -8.68 2.14 -9.86
N GLU A 60 -7.78 3.04 -9.51
CA GLU A 60 -6.34 2.83 -9.68
C GLU A 60 -5.84 1.76 -8.69
N ILE A 61 -6.37 1.75 -7.46
CA ILE A 61 -6.05 0.72 -6.46
C ILE A 61 -6.44 -0.66 -6.97
N GLU A 62 -7.67 -0.81 -7.48
CA GLU A 62 -8.16 -2.07 -8.06
C GLU A 62 -7.26 -2.54 -9.21
N GLN A 63 -6.89 -1.64 -10.13
CA GLN A 63 -6.01 -1.97 -11.26
C GLN A 63 -4.61 -2.40 -10.80
N THR A 64 -4.02 -1.69 -9.86
CA THR A 64 -2.68 -2.02 -9.36
C THR A 64 -2.67 -3.36 -8.64
N VAL A 65 -3.65 -3.59 -7.76
CA VAL A 65 -3.75 -4.83 -6.97
C VAL A 65 -4.02 -6.04 -7.85
N HIS A 66 -4.91 -5.92 -8.84
CA HIS A 66 -5.31 -7.04 -9.69
C HIS A 66 -4.48 -7.17 -10.97
N GLY A 67 -3.66 -6.19 -11.33
CA GLY A 67 -2.92 -6.15 -12.60
C GLY A 67 -1.41 -6.06 -12.43
N ASP A 68 -0.95 -4.94 -11.88
CA ASP A 68 0.43 -4.48 -12.04
C ASP A 68 1.42 -5.06 -11.02
N MET A 69 0.93 -5.51 -9.86
CA MET A 69 1.79 -6.02 -8.79
C MET A 69 2.38 -7.40 -9.12
N PRO A 70 3.72 -7.56 -9.09
CA PRO A 70 4.38 -8.86 -9.26
C PRO A 70 3.85 -9.99 -8.38
N MET A 71 3.45 -9.68 -7.14
CA MET A 71 2.92 -10.64 -6.17
C MET A 71 1.39 -10.69 -6.08
N ARG A 72 0.64 -10.11 -7.02
CA ARG A 72 -0.83 -10.00 -6.94
C ARG A 72 -1.58 -11.30 -6.59
N ASN A 73 -1.07 -12.46 -6.99
CA ASN A 73 -1.70 -13.76 -6.75
C ASN A 73 -1.46 -14.33 -5.34
N ILE A 74 -0.52 -13.75 -4.59
CA ILE A 74 -0.13 -14.20 -3.25
C ILE A 74 -0.25 -13.07 -2.22
N MET A 75 -0.70 -11.88 -2.63
CA MET A 75 -0.96 -10.76 -1.73
C MET A 75 -2.43 -10.72 -1.32
N VAL A 76 -2.64 -10.52 -0.04
CA VAL A 76 -3.96 -10.35 0.57
C VAL A 76 -4.02 -8.96 1.19
N LEU A 77 -4.95 -8.14 0.70
CA LEU A 77 -5.31 -6.89 1.34
C LEU A 77 -6.09 -7.21 2.62
N GLU A 78 -5.49 -6.95 3.76
CA GLU A 78 -6.15 -7.15 5.06
C GLU A 78 -7.03 -5.95 5.41
N GLU A 79 -6.56 -4.74 5.09
CA GLU A 79 -7.27 -3.50 5.37
C GLU A 79 -7.07 -2.49 4.23
N VAL A 80 -8.15 -1.82 3.85
CA VAL A 80 -8.16 -0.66 2.95
C VAL A 80 -9.06 0.39 3.59
N ILE A 81 -8.46 1.45 4.13
CA ILE A 81 -9.17 2.45 4.93
C ILE A 81 -8.97 3.83 4.29
N PRO A 82 -10.02 4.58 3.95
CA PRO A 82 -9.87 5.95 3.48
C PRO A 82 -9.31 6.82 4.60
N VAL A 83 -8.27 7.60 4.28
CA VAL A 83 -7.61 8.53 5.20
C VAL A 83 -7.48 9.91 4.55
N ARG A 84 -7.43 10.94 5.39
CA ARG A 84 -7.18 12.34 5.01
C ARG A 84 -6.06 12.93 5.86
N ASP A 85 -5.46 14.02 5.38
CA ASP A 85 -4.44 14.74 6.14
C ASP A 85 -5.00 15.26 7.46
N TYR A 86 -4.22 15.11 8.52
CA TYR A 86 -4.64 15.51 9.86
C TYR A 86 -4.66 17.03 10.00
N GLU A 87 -3.78 17.72 9.27
CA GLU A 87 -3.68 19.17 9.21
C GLU A 87 -4.99 19.80 8.73
N GLU A 88 -5.60 19.24 7.68
CA GLU A 88 -6.90 19.72 7.20
C GLU A 88 -8.00 19.50 8.25
N PHE A 89 -8.01 18.35 8.91
CA PHE A 89 -8.94 18.09 10.01
C PHE A 89 -8.72 19.08 11.17
N ALA A 90 -7.48 19.38 11.51
CA ALA A 90 -7.16 20.35 12.54
C ALA A 90 -7.64 21.77 12.18
N GLU A 91 -7.60 22.15 10.90
CA GLU A 91 -8.20 23.38 10.41
C GLU A 91 -9.73 23.37 10.54
N ASP A 92 -10.39 22.30 10.11
CA ASP A 92 -11.84 22.12 10.22
C ASP A 92 -12.30 22.25 11.69
N VAL A 93 -11.54 21.63 12.61
CA VAL A 93 -11.77 21.72 14.06
C VAL A 93 -11.62 23.17 14.56
N LYS A 94 -10.55 23.89 14.17
CA LYS A 94 -10.35 25.30 14.55
C LYS A 94 -11.50 26.19 14.05
N ARG A 95 -12.02 25.91 12.86
CA ARG A 95 -13.15 26.62 12.25
C ARG A 95 -14.51 26.18 12.83
N ARG A 96 -14.53 25.17 13.71
CA ARG A 96 -15.76 24.54 14.23
C ARG A 96 -16.70 24.10 13.10
N TRP A 97 -16.12 23.55 12.02
CA TRP A 97 -16.85 23.11 10.83
C TRP A 97 -17.66 24.21 10.12
N LYS A 98 -17.38 25.48 10.41
CA LYS A 98 -17.99 26.61 9.69
C LYS A 98 -17.27 26.77 8.35
N LYS A 99 -18.07 26.95 7.30
CA LYS A 99 -17.60 27.26 5.94
C LYS A 99 -16.87 28.59 5.89
#